data_AF-A0A6N2YMU5-F1
#
_entry.id   AF-A0A6N2YMU5-F1
#
_cell.length_a   1.000
_cell.length_b   1.000
_cell.length_c   1.000
_cell.angle_alpha   90.00
_cell.angle_beta   90.00
_cell.angle_gamma   90.00
#
_symmetry.space_group_name_H-M   'P 1'
#
loop_
_entity.id
_entity.type
_entity.pdbx_description
1 polymer ?
#
loop_
_entity_poly.entity_id
_entity_poly.type
_entity_poly.pdbx_seq_one_letter_code
_entity_poly.pdbx_strand_id
1 'polypeptide(L)' 'MDLKKYSHKFIDVLDESEVQGTIEYSNYDKKQTLVFTYRKDLDVQHVIVGSDNSDEYKKQCVANIEKILSDRKKVNSNA' A
#
# COMPACT_ATOMS: atom_id res chain seq x y z
N MET A 1 11.66 1.97 -10.24
CA MET A 1 10.31 2.26 -9.70
C MET A 1 10.46 3.25 -8.57
N ASP A 2 9.58 4.25 -8.47
CA ASP A 2 9.65 5.30 -7.43
C ASP A 2 8.68 4.96 -6.28
N LEU A 3 9.19 4.37 -5.20
CA LEU A 3 8.36 3.91 -4.08
C LEU A 3 7.76 5.07 -3.28
N LYS A 4 8.40 6.25 -3.28
CA LYS A 4 7.86 7.46 -2.65
C LYS A 4 6.61 7.95 -3.36
N LYS A 5 6.61 7.91 -4.69
CA LYS A 5 5.41 8.28 -5.46
C LYS A 5 4.25 7.32 -5.17
N TYR A 6 4.52 6.02 -5.07
CA TYR A 6 3.51 5.03 -4.71
C TYR A 6 3.01 5.19 -3.28
N SER A 7 3.87 5.54 -2.32
CA SER A 7 3.44 5.74 -0.92
C SER A 7 2.39 6.84 -0.80
N HIS A 8 2.62 8.01 -1.41
CA HIS A 8 1.64 9.10 -1.39
C HIS A 8 0.33 8.68 -2.07
N LYS A 9 0.40 8.08 -3.26
CA LYS A 9 -0.78 7.57 -3.96
C LYS A 9 -1.58 6.60 -3.08
N PHE A 10 -0.91 5.67 -2.40
CA PHE A 10 -1.59 4.68 -1.58
C PHE A 10 -2.15 5.24 -0.29
N ILE A 11 -1.56 6.29 0.28
CA ILE A 11 -2.16 7.02 1.40
C ILE A 11 -3.49 7.64 0.95
N ASP A 12 -3.49 8.37 -0.18
CA ASP A 12 -4.70 9.00 -0.71
C ASP A 12 -5.81 7.97 -0.97
N VAL A 13 -5.46 6.84 -1.59
CA VAL A 13 -6.45 5.77 -1.88
C VAL A 13 -6.89 5.05 -0.60
N LEU A 14 -6.00 4.85 0.38
CA LEU A 14 -6.34 4.24 1.66
C LEU A 14 -7.38 5.09 2.41
N ASP A 15 -7.20 6.41 2.43
CA ASP A 15 -8.15 7.35 3.06
C ASP A 15 -9.55 7.27 2.43
N GLU A 16 -9.62 7.04 1.12
CA GLU A 16 -10.87 6.80 0.36
C GLU A 16 -11.40 5.36 0.46
N SER A 17 -10.64 4.43 1.04
CA SER A 17 -11.02 3.02 1.16
C SER A 17 -11.64 2.70 2.54
N GLU A 18 -12.36 1.58 2.62
CA GLU A 18 -12.83 1.00 3.89
C GLU A 18 -11.75 0.16 4.58
N VAL A 19 -10.54 0.07 3.99
CA VAL A 19 -9.46 -0.72 4.56
C VAL A 19 -8.96 -0.06 5.85
N GLN A 20 -8.98 -0.82 6.94
CA GLN A 20 -8.32 -0.41 8.18
C GLN A 20 -6.84 -0.78 8.11
N GLY A 21 -5.98 0.23 7.95
CA GLY A 21 -4.55 0.00 7.79
C GLY A 21 -3.74 1.29 7.85
N THR A 22 -2.44 1.15 7.57
CA THR A 22 -1.47 2.24 7.47
C THR A 22 -0.53 2.00 6.31
N ILE A 23 -0.08 3.08 5.68
CA ILE A 23 0.97 3.08 4.68
C ILE A 23 2.15 3.86 5.27
N GLU A 24 3.31 3.21 5.34
CA GLU A 24 4.54 3.81 5.81
C GLU A 24 5.60 3.80 4.71
N TYR A 25 6.38 4.87 4.64
CA TYR A 25 7.50 5.00 3.72
C TYR A 25 8.77 5.38 4.48
N SER A 26 9.85 4.66 4.23
CA SER A 26 11.18 4.95 4.74
C SER A 26 12.17 5.11 3.59
N ASN A 27 13.20 5.93 3.77
CA ASN A 27 14.32 6.03 2.82
C ASN A 27 15.70 5.82 3.48
N TYR A 28 15.73 5.16 4.64
CA TYR A 28 16.95 4.99 5.43
C TYR A 28 18.08 4.34 4.61
N ASP A 29 19.30 4.86 4.77
CA ASP A 29 20.50 4.37 4.09
C ASP A 29 20.36 4.24 2.55
N LYS A 30 19.67 5.22 1.94
CA LYS A 30 19.34 5.26 0.49
C LYS A 30 18.46 4.11 0.00
N LYS A 31 18.00 3.22 0.88
CA LYS A 31 17.05 2.17 0.58
C LYS A 31 15.65 2.70 0.83
N GLN A 32 14.84 2.72 -0.21
CA GLN A 32 13.43 3.07 -0.08
C GLN A 32 12.67 1.82 0.33
N THR A 33 11.81 1.93 1.33
CA THR A 33 10.92 0.85 1.75
C THR A 33 9.51 1.39 1.90
N LEU A 34 8.55 0.69 1.31
CA LEU A 34 7.13 0.93 1.47
C LEU A 34 6.55 -0.25 2.27
N VAL A 35 5.84 0.05 3.34
CA VAL A 35 5.14 -0.92 4.17
C VAL A 35 3.66 -0.60 4.14
N PHE A 36 2.84 -1.60 3.80
CA PHE A 36 1.40 -1.54 3.94
C PHE A 36 0.97 -2.54 4.99
N THR A 37 0.42 -2.04 6.10
CA THR A 37 -0.13 -2.85 7.17
C THR A 37 -1.64 -2.70 7.14
N TYR A 38 -2.38 -3.81 7.10
CA TYR A 38 -3.83 -3.75 7.05
C TYR A 38 -4.49 -4.92 7.77
N ARG A 39 -5.70 -4.70 8.27
CA ARG A 39 -6.51 -5.73 8.89
C ARG A 39 -7.30 -6.49 7.83
N LYS A 40 -7.21 -7.82 7.88
CA LYS A 40 -8.06 -8.73 7.11
C LYS A 40 -8.73 -9.68 8.09
N ASP A 41 -10.04 -9.53 8.25
CA ASP A 41 -10.84 -10.26 9.22
C ASP A 41 -10.30 -10.03 10.66
N LEU A 42 -9.81 -11.08 11.32
CA LEU A 42 -9.25 -10.99 12.67
C LEU A 42 -7.71 -10.79 12.69
N ASP A 43 -7.04 -10.90 11.53
CA ASP A 43 -5.59 -10.88 11.44
C ASP A 43 -5.04 -9.58 10.85
N VAL A 44 -3.79 -9.26 11.23
CA VAL A 44 -3.02 -8.16 10.64
C VAL A 44 -2.08 -8.71 9.58
N GLN A 45 -2.16 -8.13 8.39
CA GLN A 45 -1.37 -8.50 7.22
C GLN A 45 -0.39 -7.38 6.86
N HIS A 46 0.72 -7.74 6.24
CA HIS A 46 1.78 -6.82 5.85
C HIS A 46 2.21 -7.07 4.40
N VAL A 47 2.38 -6.00 3.64
CA VAL A 47 3.09 -6.02 2.35
C VAL A 47 4.28 -5.08 2.47
N ILE A 48 5.49 -5.63 2.34
CA ILE A 48 6.75 -4.88 2.49
C ILE A 48 7.49 -4.95 1.17
N VAL A 49 7.85 -3.78 0.63
CA VAL A 49 8.62 -3.70 -0.62
C VAL A 49 9.77 -2.70 -0.48
N GLY A 50 10.98 -3.19 -0.71
CA GLY A 50 12.23 -2.43 -0.72
C GLY A 50 12.69 -2.10 -2.15
N SER A 51 13.44 -1.01 -2.29
CA SER A 51 14.05 -0.62 -3.57
C SER A 51 15.07 -1.63 -4.09
N ASP A 52 15.67 -2.41 -3.19
CA ASP A 52 16.63 -3.49 -3.46
C ASP A 52 15.97 -4.83 -3.82
N ASN A 53 14.65 -4.95 -3.76
CA ASN A 53 13.96 -6.11 -4.30
C ASN A 53 13.99 -6.15 -5.83
N SER A 54 13.76 -7.34 -6.40
CA SER A 54 13.66 -7.52 -7.84
C SER A 54 12.53 -6.68 -8.44
N ASP A 55 12.68 -6.26 -9.69
CA ASP A 55 11.66 -5.46 -10.37
C ASP A 55 10.32 -6.18 -10.49
N GLU A 56 10.35 -7.50 -10.65
CA GLU A 56 9.15 -8.35 -10.67
C GLU A 56 8.44 -8.34 -9.32
N TYR A 57 9.16 -8.55 -8.22
CA TYR A 57 8.59 -8.52 -6.88
C TYR A 57 8.00 -7.14 -6.55
N LYS A 58 8.72 -6.06 -6.89
CA LYS A 58 8.22 -4.68 -6.70
C LYS A 58 6.89 -4.46 -7.41
N LYS A 59 6.77 -4.89 -8.68
CA LYS A 59 5.51 -4.80 -9.45
C LYS A 59 4.39 -5.62 -8.81
N GLN A 60 4.69 -6.84 -8.37
CA GLN A 60 3.70 -7.71 -7.73
C GLN A 60 3.17 -7.10 -6.43
N CYS A 61 4.04 -6.57 -5.57
CA CYS A 61 3.63 -5.91 -4.33
C CYS A 61 2.77 -4.68 -4.60
N VAL A 62 3.18 -3.81 -5.53
CA VAL A 62 2.41 -2.61 -5.92
C VAL A 62 1.02 -3.00 -6.44
N ALA A 63 0.93 -3.97 -7.33
CA ALA A 63 -0.35 -4.44 -7.87
C ALA A 63 -1.24 -5.06 -6.78
N ASN A 64 -0.64 -5.77 -5.81
CA ASN A 64 -1.38 -6.34 -4.69
C ASN A 64 -1.97 -5.24 -3.79
N ILE A 65 -1.19 -4.21 -3.45
CA ILE A 65 -1.66 -3.06 -2.67
C ILE A 65 -2.80 -2.36 -3.41
N GLU A 66 -2.64 -2.09 -4.71
CA GLU A 66 -3.68 -1.47 -5.54
C GLU A 66 -4.99 -2.25 -5.50
N LYS A 67 -4.91 -3.58 -5.66
CA LYS A 67 -6.07 -4.46 -5.61
C LYS A 67 -6.78 -4.42 -4.25
N ILE A 68 -6.02 -4.53 -3.15
CA ILE A 68 -6.59 -4.53 -1.80
C ILE A 68 -7.34 -3.22 -1.52
N LEU A 69 -6.75 -2.09 -1.91
CA LEU A 69 -7.34 -0.77 -1.72
C LEU A 69 -8.53 -0.52 -2.67
N SER A 70 -8.50 -1.05 -3.90
CA SER A 70 -9.58 -0.85 -4.89
C SER A 70 -10.80 -1.72 -4.66
N ASP A 71 -10.63 -2.94 -4.13
CA ASP A 71 -11.73 -3.88 -3.91
C ASP A 71 -12.66 -3.42 -2.76
N ARG A 72 -12.23 -2.44 -1.97
CA ARG A 72 -12.96 -1.89 -0.81
C ARG A 72 -13.05 -0.37 -0.84
N LYS A 73 -13.34 0.22 -2.01
CA LYS A 73 -13.63 1.66 -2.08
C LYS A 73 -14.87 1.98 -1.25
N LYS A 74 -14.80 3.05 -0.44
CA LYS A 74 -16.00 3.63 0.18
C LYS A 74 -16.94 4.03 -0.95
N VAL A 75 -18.06 3.34 -1.09
CA VAL A 75 -19.12 3.82 -1.95
C VAL A 75 -19.70 5.03 -1.22
N ASN A 76 -19.35 6.23 -1.66
CA ASN A 76 -20.12 7.40 -1.25
C ASN A 76 -21.52 7.23 -1.85
N SER A 77 -22.41 6.60 -1.09
CA SER A 77 -23.85 6.73 -1.26
C SER A 77 -24.19 8.18 -0.92
N ASN A 78 -24.02 9.08 -1.88
CA ASN A 78 -24.64 10.39 -1.77
C ASN A 78 -26.15 10.20 -1.87
N ALA A 79 -26.79 10.55 -0.75
CA ALA A 79 -28.20 10.87 -0.61
C ALA A 79 -28.61 12.03 -1.53
#